data_AF-A0A945LUY5-F1
#
_entry.id   AF-A0A945LUY5-F1
#
_cell.length_a   1.000
_cell.length_b   1.000
_cell.length_c   1.000
_cell.angle_alpha   90.00
_cell.angle_beta   90.00
_cell.angle_gamma   90.00
#
_symmetry.space_group_name_H-M   'P 1'
#
loop_
_entity.id
_entity.type
_entity.pdbx_description
1 polymer ?
#
loop_
_entity_poly.entity_id
_entity_poly.type
_entity_poly.pdbx_seq_one_letter_code
_entity_poly.pdbx_strand_id
1 'polypeptide(L)'
;MVMISDTFCGELETRLGHHFANSALLNEALTHSSVAEAARPGEDFERLEFLGDRVLGLVVADLLMERFPDDNEGDLSRRLVALVRGEALSKIAKDMDLGRFLILSQGEVDQGGRDHPSILADSLEAVIAALYLDGGL
;
A
#
# COMPACT_ATOMS: atom_id res chain seq x y z
N MET A 1 11.97 -14.82 9.21
CA MET A 1 11.12 -13.70 8.77
C MET A 1 11.59 -12.45 9.50
N VAL A 2 12.04 -11.43 8.76
CA VAL A 2 12.36 -10.13 9.35
C VAL A 2 11.02 -9.47 9.68
N MET A 3 10.79 -9.21 10.95
CA MET A 3 9.56 -8.56 11.42
C MET A 3 9.86 -7.09 11.70
N ILE A 4 8.94 -6.19 11.35
CA ILE A 4 8.97 -4.83 11.90
C ILE A 4 8.93 -4.91 13.43
N SER A 5 9.76 -4.09 14.08
CA SER A 5 9.73 -3.99 15.55
C SER A 5 8.38 -3.43 16.01
N ASP A 6 7.87 -3.90 17.15
CA ASP A 6 6.57 -3.49 17.71
C ASP A 6 6.41 -1.97 17.83
N THR A 7 7.50 -1.23 18.07
CA THR A 7 7.50 0.24 18.16
C THR A 7 7.23 0.91 16.81
N PHE A 8 7.83 0.40 15.73
CA PHE A 8 7.60 0.90 14.37
C PHE A 8 6.20 0.53 13.86
N CYS A 9 5.69 -0.65 14.25
CA CYS A 9 4.32 -1.06 13.96
C CYS A 9 3.32 -0.05 14.56
N GLY A 10 3.43 0.23 15.85
CA GLY A 10 2.52 1.16 16.55
C GLY A 10 2.56 2.60 16.02
N GLU A 11 3.72 3.09 15.55
CA GLU A 11 3.80 4.40 14.91
C GLU A 11 3.01 4.44 13.59
N LEU A 12 3.18 3.43 12.74
CA LEU A 12 2.47 3.36 11.47
C LEU A 12 0.96 3.17 11.68
N GLU A 13 0.55 2.29 12.59
CA GLU A 13 -0.86 2.13 12.99
C GLU A 13 -1.50 3.45 13.41
N THR A 14 -0.77 4.25 14.21
CA THR A 14 -1.24 5.58 14.63
C THR A 14 -1.42 6.53 13.44
N ARG A 15 -0.50 6.49 12.47
CA ARG A 15 -0.60 7.29 11.23
C ARG A 15 -1.75 6.84 10.33
N LEU A 16 -2.01 5.53 10.28
CA LEU A 16 -3.12 4.94 9.54
C LEU A 16 -4.47 5.13 10.23
N GLY A 17 -4.47 5.44 11.54
CA GLY A 17 -5.69 5.51 12.35
C GLY A 17 -6.36 4.15 12.56
N HIS A 18 -5.61 3.05 12.38
CA HIS A 18 -6.10 1.68 12.49
C HIS A 18 -5.11 0.83 13.28
N HIS A 19 -5.61 0.13 14.30
CA HIS A 19 -4.85 -0.87 15.05
C HIS A 19 -5.19 -2.25 14.52
N PHE A 20 -4.17 -2.98 14.03
CA PHE A 20 -4.41 -4.26 13.37
C PHE A 20 -4.72 -5.34 14.40
N ALA A 21 -5.81 -6.07 14.18
CA ALA A 21 -6.07 -7.31 14.92
C ALA A 21 -5.06 -8.40 14.52
N ASN A 22 -4.65 -8.40 13.24
CA ASN A 22 -3.62 -9.27 12.70
C ASN A 22 -2.45 -8.45 12.13
N SER A 23 -1.45 -8.16 12.96
CA SER A 23 -0.24 -7.42 12.57
C SER A 23 0.60 -8.11 11.49
N ALA A 24 0.38 -9.41 11.23
CA ALA A 24 1.05 -10.10 10.13
C ALA A 24 0.65 -9.52 8.76
N LEU A 25 -0.57 -9.01 8.61
CA LEU A 25 -1.03 -8.36 7.37
C LEU A 25 -0.21 -7.09 7.08
N LEU A 26 0.00 -6.27 8.10
CA LEU A 26 0.82 -5.06 7.96
C LEU A 26 2.28 -5.41 7.68
N ASN A 27 2.81 -6.46 8.29
CA ASN A 27 4.17 -6.91 8.03
C ASN A 27 4.34 -7.43 6.59
N GLU A 28 3.39 -8.22 6.08
CA GLU A 28 3.36 -8.68 4.68
C GLU A 28 3.31 -7.50 3.71
N ALA A 29 2.42 -6.53 3.96
CA ALA A 29 2.26 -5.33 3.14
C ALA A 29 3.52 -4.44 3.06
N LEU A 30 4.41 -4.56 4.04
CA LEU A 30 5.65 -3.77 4.11
C LEU A 30 6.88 -4.58 3.68
N THR A 31 6.72 -5.86 3.32
CA THR A 31 7.83 -6.74 2.92
C THR A 31 7.99 -6.77 1.41
N HIS A 32 9.13 -6.26 0.93
CA HIS A 32 9.47 -6.29 -0.49
C HIS A 32 10.11 -7.62 -0.88
N SER A 33 9.88 -8.05 -2.12
CA SER A 33 10.40 -9.31 -2.68
C SER A 33 11.93 -9.41 -2.66
N SER A 34 12.66 -8.30 -2.56
CA SER A 34 14.13 -8.31 -2.41
C SER A 34 14.63 -8.95 -1.12
N VAL A 35 13.82 -8.98 -0.06
CA VAL A 35 14.13 -9.72 1.19
C VAL A 35 13.83 -11.21 1.03
N ALA A 36 12.97 -11.55 0.06
CA ALA A 36 12.42 -12.87 -0.16
C ALA A 36 13.30 -13.76 -1.06
N GLU A 37 14.63 -13.63 -1.03
CA GLU A 37 15.54 -14.52 -1.77
C GLU A 37 15.47 -16.01 -1.32
N ALA A 38 14.67 -16.36 -0.31
CA ALA A 38 14.52 -17.74 0.20
C ALA A 38 13.11 -18.13 0.70
N ALA A 39 12.09 -17.30 0.51
CA ALA A 39 10.79 -17.47 1.18
C ALA A 39 9.63 -17.65 0.18
N ARG A 40 8.56 -18.27 0.63
CA ARG A 40 7.53 -18.90 -0.21
C ARG A 40 6.66 -17.86 -0.92
N PRO A 41 5.93 -18.23 -1.99
CA PRO A 41 4.88 -17.39 -2.55
C PRO A 41 3.92 -16.89 -1.46
N GLY A 42 3.72 -15.58 -1.37
CA GLY A 42 2.84 -14.93 -0.39
C GLY A 42 3.48 -14.56 0.95
N GLU A 43 4.78 -14.26 0.95
CA GLU A 43 5.47 -13.63 2.09
C GLU A 43 5.97 -12.20 1.78
N ASP A 44 5.63 -11.67 0.60
CA ASP A 44 5.86 -10.30 0.17
C ASP A 44 4.53 -9.60 -0.15
N PHE A 45 4.60 -8.30 -0.40
CA PHE A 45 3.42 -7.49 -0.59
C PHE A 45 2.69 -7.74 -1.92
N GLU A 46 3.24 -8.47 -2.89
CA GLU A 46 2.74 -8.50 -4.29
C GLU A 46 1.28 -8.98 -4.39
N ARG A 47 0.88 -9.94 -3.54
CA ARG A 47 -0.51 -10.42 -3.50
C ARG A 47 -1.46 -9.41 -2.87
N LEU A 48 -0.97 -8.68 -1.86
CA LEU A 48 -1.73 -7.63 -1.20
C LEU A 48 -1.84 -6.40 -2.10
N GLU A 49 -0.77 -6.00 -2.80
CA GLU A 49 -0.78 -4.99 -3.85
C GLU A 49 -1.89 -5.28 -4.87
N PHE A 50 -1.90 -6.51 -5.42
CA PHE A 50 -2.94 -6.93 -6.37
C PHE A 50 -4.35 -6.72 -5.82
N LEU A 51 -4.62 -7.08 -4.57
CA LEU A 51 -5.93 -6.87 -3.96
C LEU A 51 -6.21 -5.39 -3.70
N GLY A 52 -5.19 -4.67 -3.24
CA GLY A 52 -5.21 -3.28 -2.81
C GLY A 52 -5.59 -2.33 -3.93
N ASP A 53 -5.03 -2.52 -5.13
CA ASP A 53 -5.41 -1.75 -6.32
C ASP A 53 -6.93 -1.85 -6.60
N ARG A 54 -7.54 -3.03 -6.45
CA ARG A 54 -8.99 -3.20 -6.70
C ARG A 54 -9.83 -2.61 -5.58
N VAL A 55 -9.39 -2.71 -4.32
CA VAL A 55 -10.06 -2.05 -3.19
C VAL A 55 -10.01 -0.54 -3.37
N LEU A 56 -8.84 0.01 -3.66
CA LEU A 56 -8.65 1.44 -3.95
C LEU A 56 -9.53 1.88 -5.12
N GLY A 57 -9.52 1.12 -6.21
CA GLY A 57 -10.33 1.40 -7.40
C GLY A 57 -11.82 1.47 -7.08
N LEU A 58 -12.34 0.53 -6.28
CA LEU A 58 -13.74 0.53 -5.85
C LEU A 58 -14.07 1.76 -5.00
N VAL A 59 -13.28 2.02 -3.94
CA VAL A 59 -13.51 3.14 -3.03
C VAL A 59 -13.45 4.48 -3.76
N VAL A 60 -12.47 4.66 -4.64
CA VAL A 60 -12.34 5.90 -5.42
C VAL A 60 -13.48 6.04 -6.45
N ALA A 61 -13.90 4.95 -7.10
CA ALA A 61 -15.03 4.98 -8.02
C ALA A 61 -16.32 5.41 -7.31
N ASP A 62 -16.60 4.86 -6.13
CA ASP A 62 -17.76 5.20 -5.31
C ASP A 62 -17.73 6.69 -4.90
N LEU A 63 -16.58 7.16 -4.39
CA LEU A 63 -16.37 8.57 -4.05
C LEU A 63 -16.54 9.52 -5.25
N LEU A 64 -16.12 9.10 -6.44
CA LEU A 64 -16.29 9.90 -7.65
C LEU A 64 -17.75 9.98 -8.09
N MET A 65 -18.50 8.87 -8.00
CA MET A 65 -19.94 8.86 -8.30
C MET A 65 -20.72 9.77 -7.35
N GLU A 66 -20.38 9.77 -6.07
CA GLU A 66 -21.01 10.66 -5.08
C GLU A 66 -20.64 12.14 -5.30
N ARG A 67 -19.37 12.43 -5.60
CA ARG A 67 -18.89 13.82 -5.74
C ARG A 67 -19.20 14.45 -7.09
N PHE A 68 -19.38 13.65 -8.15
CA PHE A 68 -19.61 14.11 -9.51
C PHE A 68 -20.84 13.39 -10.12
N PRO A 69 -22.05 13.62 -9.58
CA PRO A 69 -23.26 12.89 -9.99
C PRO A 69 -23.69 13.15 -11.45
N ASP A 70 -23.22 14.25 -12.05
CA ASP A 70 -23.55 14.63 -13.43
C ASP A 70 -22.49 14.17 -14.47
N ASP A 71 -21.35 13.63 -14.01
CA ASP A 71 -20.31 13.13 -14.90
C ASP A 71 -20.77 11.81 -15.56
N ASN A 72 -20.49 11.65 -16.85
CA ASN A 72 -20.70 10.37 -17.53
C ASN A 72 -19.57 9.37 -17.19
N GLU A 73 -19.75 8.10 -17.58
CA GLU A 73 -18.76 7.03 -17.35
C GLU A 73 -17.35 7.42 -17.83
N GLY A 74 -17.21 8.05 -19.00
CA GLY A 74 -15.91 8.42 -19.54
C GLY A 74 -15.22 9.53 -18.73
N ASP A 75 -15.96 10.48 -18.18
CA ASP A 75 -15.45 11.50 -17.27
C ASP A 75 -14.99 10.89 -15.93
N LEU A 76 -15.82 10.02 -15.34
CA LEU A 76 -15.49 9.30 -14.11
C LEU A 76 -14.24 8.42 -14.28
N SER A 77 -14.17 7.65 -15.36
CA SER A 77 -13.04 6.78 -15.69
C SER A 77 -11.73 7.57 -15.84
N ARG A 78 -11.76 8.76 -16.46
CA ARG A 78 -10.57 9.63 -16.55
C ARG A 78 -10.09 10.12 -15.19
N ARG A 79 -11.02 10.50 -14.30
CA ARG A 79 -10.68 10.94 -12.94
C ARG A 79 -10.13 9.79 -12.10
N LEU A 80 -10.76 8.62 -12.19
CA LEU A 80 -10.33 7.42 -11.49
C LEU A 80 -8.88 7.10 -11.81
N VAL A 81 -8.54 6.97 -13.10
CA VAL A 81 -7.17 6.69 -13.56
C VAL A 81 -6.18 7.74 -13.05
N ALA A 82 -6.55 9.02 -13.01
CA ALA A 82 -5.68 10.07 -12.52
C ALA A 82 -5.39 9.98 -11.01
N LEU A 83 -6.33 9.44 -10.22
CA LEU A 83 -6.25 9.33 -8.76
C LEU A 83 -5.57 8.05 -8.28
N VAL A 84 -5.75 6.93 -8.99
CA VAL A 84 -5.20 5.62 -8.59
C VAL A 84 -3.86 5.28 -9.24
N ARG A 85 -3.35 6.14 -10.13
CA ARG A 85 -2.05 5.89 -10.77
C ARG A 85 -0.88 5.93 -9.79
N GLY A 86 0.15 5.13 -10.10
CA GLY A 86 1.35 4.98 -9.27
C GLY A 86 2.04 6.29 -8.89
N GLU A 87 2.06 7.34 -9.73
CA GLU A 87 2.68 8.61 -9.33
C GLU A 87 1.91 9.33 -8.22
N ALA A 88 0.57 9.22 -8.21
CA ALA A 88 -0.25 9.77 -7.14
C ALA A 88 -0.02 8.99 -5.84
N LEU A 89 -0.01 7.67 -5.93
CA LEU A 89 0.20 6.77 -4.78
C LEU A 89 1.60 6.91 -4.19
N SER A 90 2.63 6.95 -5.03
CA SER A 90 4.00 7.18 -4.59
C SER A 90 4.16 8.50 -3.83
N LYS A 91 3.49 9.56 -4.30
CA LYS A 91 3.51 10.84 -3.59
C LYS A 91 2.86 10.74 -2.21
N ILE A 92 1.69 10.10 -2.13
CA ILE A 92 0.99 9.88 -0.85
C ILE A 92 1.86 9.06 0.10
N ALA A 93 2.46 7.97 -0.38
CA ALA A 93 3.37 7.14 0.39
C ALA A 93 4.57 7.92 0.93
N LYS A 94 5.12 8.86 0.15
CA LYS A 94 6.18 9.78 0.62
C LYS A 94 5.69 10.76 1.68
N ASP A 95 4.54 11.38 1.46
CA ASP A 95 3.93 12.32 2.41
C ASP A 95 3.62 11.64 3.76
N MET A 96 3.32 10.32 3.74
CA MET A 96 3.12 9.49 4.92
C MET A 96 4.42 8.98 5.56
N ASP A 97 5.58 9.20 4.91
CA ASP A 97 6.88 8.65 5.30
C ASP A 97 6.85 7.10 5.32
N LEU A 98 6.14 6.47 4.36
CA LEU A 98 5.96 5.00 4.32
C LEU A 98 7.29 4.25 4.09
N GLY A 99 8.19 4.85 3.31
CA GLY A 99 9.46 4.24 2.90
C GLY A 99 10.35 3.79 4.06
N ARG A 100 10.28 4.45 5.23
CA ARG A 100 11.04 4.06 6.42
C ARG A 100 10.56 2.77 7.07
N PHE A 101 9.30 2.39 6.84
CA PHE A 101 8.69 1.20 7.40
C PHE A 101 8.93 -0.03 6.52
N LEU A 102 9.32 0.16 5.26
CA LEU A 102 9.58 -0.93 4.34
C LEU A 102 10.69 -1.86 4.84
N ILE A 103 10.44 -3.16 4.70
CA ILE A 103 11.36 -4.25 4.95
C ILE A 103 11.99 -4.60 3.60
N LEU A 104 13.24 -4.15 3.42
CA LEU A 104 14.02 -4.26 2.20
C LEU A 104 15.34 -4.99 2.48
N SER A 105 15.90 -5.70 1.50
CA SER A 105 17.24 -6.26 1.65
C SER A 105 18.28 -5.16 1.63
N GLN A 106 19.48 -5.41 2.17
CA GLN A 106 20.53 -4.38 2.20
C GLN A 106 20.86 -3.87 0.79
N GLY A 107 20.92 -4.75 -0.21
CA GLY A 107 21.18 -4.36 -1.60
C GLY A 107 20.09 -3.48 -2.19
N GLU A 108 18.83 -3.67 -1.80
CA GLU A 108 17.70 -2.83 -2.23
C GLU A 108 17.72 -1.46 -1.54
N VAL A 109 18.07 -1.44 -0.24
CA VAL A 109 18.28 -0.18 0.49
C VAL A 109 19.40 0.63 -0.16
N ASP A 110 20.52 0.01 -0.51
CA ASP A 110 21.68 0.67 -1.12
C ASP A 110 21.37 1.23 -2.52
N GLN A 111 20.37 0.66 -3.22
CA GLN A 111 19.86 1.15 -4.50
C GLN A 111 18.80 2.26 -4.36
N GLY A 112 18.44 2.65 -3.13
CA GLY A 112 17.46 3.71 -2.87
C GLY A 112 16.02 3.20 -2.82
N GLY A 113 15.79 1.91 -2.56
CA GLY A 113 14.45 1.30 -2.58
C GLY A 113 13.43 1.97 -1.64
N ARG A 114 13.87 2.60 -0.55
CA ARG A 114 12.99 3.36 0.38
C ARG A 114 12.32 4.58 -0.27
N ASP A 115 12.93 5.14 -1.31
CA ASP A 115 12.44 6.31 -2.02
C ASP A 115 11.97 5.99 -3.45
N HIS A 116 12.08 4.72 -3.85
CA HIS A 116 11.78 4.26 -5.20
C HIS A 116 10.27 4.39 -5.48
N PRO A 117 9.85 5.09 -6.55
CA PRO A 117 8.45 5.40 -6.76
C PRO A 117 7.51 4.20 -6.83
N SER A 118 7.89 3.15 -7.57
CA SER A 118 7.08 1.93 -7.72
C SER A 118 6.91 1.20 -6.40
N ILE A 119 8.00 0.83 -5.72
CA ILE A 119 7.96 0.18 -4.39
C ILE A 119 7.05 0.93 -3.41
N LEU A 120 7.10 2.26 -3.39
CA LEU A 120 6.23 3.08 -2.54
C LEU A 120 4.75 3.04 -2.95
N ALA A 121 4.44 3.05 -4.25
CA ALA A 121 3.08 2.91 -4.73
C ALA A 121 2.53 1.51 -4.42
N ASP A 122 3.29 0.47 -4.77
CA ASP A 122 2.91 -0.94 -4.63
C ASP A 122 2.69 -1.30 -3.15
N SER A 123 3.60 -0.85 -2.27
CA SER A 123 3.43 -1.03 -0.81
C SER A 123 2.25 -0.26 -0.24
N LEU A 124 1.90 0.92 -0.78
CA LEU A 124 0.71 1.64 -0.34
C LEU A 124 -0.57 0.88 -0.71
N GLU A 125 -0.64 0.32 -1.93
CA GLU A 125 -1.74 -0.56 -2.33
C GLU A 125 -1.81 -1.79 -1.40
N ALA A 126 -0.68 -2.41 -1.10
CA ALA A 126 -0.64 -3.53 -0.17
C ALA A 126 -1.11 -3.17 1.24
N VAL A 127 -0.78 -1.97 1.74
CA VAL A 127 -1.29 -1.47 3.03
C VAL A 127 -2.80 -1.27 2.97
N ILE A 128 -3.35 -0.78 1.85
CA ILE A 128 -4.81 -0.68 1.64
C ILE A 128 -5.47 -2.06 1.71
N ALA A 129 -4.86 -3.08 1.08
CA ALA A 129 -5.35 -4.45 1.20
C ALA A 129 -5.27 -4.99 2.62
N ALA A 130 -4.19 -4.72 3.35
CA ALA A 130 -4.04 -5.13 4.74
C ALA A 130 -5.16 -4.51 5.61
N LEU A 131 -5.44 -3.21 5.45
CA LEU A 131 -6.53 -2.52 6.13
C LEU A 131 -7.88 -3.15 5.80
N TYR A 132 -8.14 -3.43 4.51
CA TYR A 132 -9.38 -4.07 4.07
C TYR A 132 -9.56 -5.48 4.65
N LEU A 133 -8.50 -6.28 4.69
CA LEU A 133 -8.55 -7.65 5.22
C LEU A 133 -8.75 -7.69 6.74
N ASP A 134 -8.21 -6.70 7.46
CA ASP A 134 -8.32 -6.62 8.91
C ASP A 134 -9.63 -5.95 9.37
N GLY A 135 -10.03 -4.85 8.70
CA GLY A 135 -11.14 -3.99 9.10
C GLY A 135 -12.42 -4.12 8.27
N GLY A 136 -12.37 -4.72 7.09
CA GLY A 136 -13.47 -4.71 6.11
C GLY A 136 -13.48 -3.46 5.22
N LEU A 137 -14.59 -3.27 4.48
CA LEU A 137 -14.83 -2.06 3.66
C LEU A 137 -15.42 -0.93 4.50
#